data_AF-A0A536ASN9-F1
#
_entry.id   AF-A0A536ASN9-F1
#
_cell.length_a   1.000
_cell.length_b   1.000
_cell.length_c   1.000
_cell.angle_alpha   90.00
_cell.angle_beta   90.00
_cell.angle_gamma   90.00
#
_symmetry.space_group_name_H-M   'P 1'
#
loop_
_entity.id
_entity.type
_entity.pdbx_description
1 polymer ?
#
loop_
_entity_poly.entity_id
_entity_poly.type
_entity_poly.pdbx_seq_one_letter_code
_entity_poly.pdbx_strand_id
1 'polypeptide(L)'
;MGKGWAKGLTAKTDARVARMAEGHRGKLYVRRTPLGRLGWLVRTATTLPLAWSDSMAYIVGLTATDGCLTFGRRRSINFKSEDFELVSRYLALLGRTNTIGVELTRDGNVVYHIQFGDARLYEWFRSVGLMPRKSLVLGAIDVPDSNVSHLVRGLLDGDGSILNYMYQGTGKASGTYEALRT
;
A
#
# COMPACT_ATOMS: atom_id res chain seq x y z
N MET A 1 -8.50 -32.15 -23.88
CA MET A 1 -8.99 -32.91 -22.71
C MET A 1 -8.07 -32.66 -21.51
N GLY A 2 -8.39 -31.68 -20.66
CA GLY A 2 -7.59 -31.30 -19.49
C GLY A 2 -8.00 -32.10 -18.25
N LYS A 3 -7.03 -32.67 -17.53
CA LYS A 3 -7.25 -33.61 -16.43
C LYS A 3 -7.77 -32.89 -15.17
N GLY A 4 -8.96 -33.29 -14.70
CA GLY A 4 -9.61 -32.80 -13.49
C GLY A 4 -9.05 -33.41 -12.20
N TRP A 5 -8.02 -32.77 -11.63
CA TRP A 5 -7.32 -33.30 -10.44
C TRP A 5 -7.89 -32.87 -9.09
N ALA A 6 -8.94 -32.04 -9.07
CA ALA A 6 -9.73 -31.82 -7.87
C ALA A 6 -11.20 -32.03 -8.23
N LYS A 7 -11.79 -33.17 -7.84
CA LYS A 7 -13.20 -33.51 -8.07
C LYS A 7 -14.19 -32.67 -7.23
N GLY A 8 -13.91 -31.39 -6.97
CA GLY A 8 -14.83 -30.46 -6.29
C GLY A 8 -15.32 -30.89 -4.90
N LEU A 9 -14.71 -31.89 -4.27
CA LEU A 9 -15.16 -32.41 -2.98
C LEU A 9 -14.78 -31.41 -1.88
N THR A 10 -15.79 -30.78 -1.31
CA THR A 10 -15.70 -29.86 -0.17
C THR A 10 -16.24 -30.54 1.09
N ALA A 11 -15.97 -29.98 2.26
CA ALA A 11 -16.55 -30.44 3.53
C ALA A 11 -18.10 -30.45 3.52
N LYS A 12 -18.75 -29.71 2.61
CA LYS A 12 -20.20 -29.73 2.44
C LYS A 12 -20.70 -30.85 1.54
N THR A 13 -19.85 -31.36 0.64
CA THR A 13 -20.26 -32.30 -0.42
C THR A 13 -19.70 -33.71 -0.22
N ASP A 14 -18.72 -33.91 0.68
CA ASP A 14 -18.15 -35.23 0.99
C ASP A 14 -17.90 -35.40 2.49
N ALA A 15 -18.49 -36.44 3.07
CA ALA A 15 -18.42 -36.73 4.51
C ALA A 15 -17.01 -37.09 5.00
N ARG A 16 -16.14 -37.65 4.15
CA ARG A 16 -14.73 -37.91 4.53
C ARG A 16 -13.94 -36.61 4.62
N VAL A 17 -14.19 -35.67 3.70
CA VAL A 17 -13.57 -34.33 3.74
C VAL A 17 -14.07 -33.55 4.96
N ALA A 18 -15.36 -33.65 5.28
CA ALA A 18 -15.94 -33.07 6.50
C ALA A 18 -15.27 -33.61 7.77
N ARG A 19 -15.13 -34.94 7.88
CA ARG A 19 -14.50 -35.62 9.03
C ARG A 19 -13.01 -35.26 9.17
N MET A 20 -12.27 -35.19 8.05
CA MET A 20 -10.88 -34.72 8.08
C MET A 20 -10.77 -33.26 8.52
N ALA A 21 -11.63 -32.38 8.01
CA ALA A 21 -11.67 -30.98 8.40
C ALA A 21 -12.01 -30.82 9.90
N GLU A 22 -12.93 -31.64 10.42
CA GLU A 22 -13.22 -31.75 11.86
C GLU A 22 -12.01 -32.15 12.70
N GLY A 23 -11.30 -33.20 12.29
CA GLY A 23 -10.08 -33.63 13.00
C GLY A 23 -8.94 -32.60 12.97
N HIS A 24 -9.07 -31.56 12.14
CA HIS A 24 -8.14 -30.43 12.04
C HIS A 24 -8.69 -29.15 12.67
N ARG A 25 -9.96 -29.10 13.09
CA ARG A 25 -10.51 -27.97 13.85
C ARG A 25 -9.77 -27.83 15.18
N GLY A 26 -9.35 -26.61 15.51
CA GLY A 26 -8.61 -26.32 16.75
C GLY A 26 -7.11 -26.66 16.70
N LYS A 27 -6.60 -27.29 15.63
CA LYS A 27 -5.15 -27.49 15.46
C LYS A 27 -4.50 -26.19 14.98
N LEU A 28 -3.76 -25.53 15.87
CA LEU A 28 -2.83 -24.48 15.50
C LEU A 28 -1.60 -25.11 14.86
N TYR A 29 -1.45 -24.93 13.55
CA TYR A 29 -0.24 -25.33 12.84
C TYR A 29 0.90 -24.39 13.22
N VAL A 30 1.71 -24.81 14.19
CA VAL A 30 2.96 -24.12 14.52
C VAL A 30 4.01 -24.51 13.49
N ARG A 31 4.60 -23.52 12.83
CA ARG A 31 5.59 -23.72 11.79
C ARG A 31 6.88 -24.29 12.39
N ARG A 32 7.41 -25.38 11.81
CA ARG A 32 8.67 -25.99 12.25
C ARG A 32 9.91 -25.10 12.02
N THR A 33 9.88 -24.24 11.02
CA THR A 33 10.99 -23.31 10.72
C THR A 33 10.73 -21.95 11.37
N PRO A 34 11.62 -21.47 12.26
CA PRO A 34 11.54 -20.12 12.82
C PRO A 34 11.59 -19.08 11.70
N LEU A 35 10.78 -18.01 11.81
CA LEU A 35 10.69 -16.96 10.79
C LEU A 35 12.08 -16.37 10.44
N GLY A 36 12.95 -16.21 11.44
CA GLY A 36 14.33 -15.70 11.27
C GLY A 36 15.24 -16.57 10.40
N ARG A 37 14.92 -17.85 10.20
CA ARG A 37 15.71 -18.78 9.35
C ARG A 37 15.25 -18.80 7.88
N LEU A 38 14.20 -18.05 7.55
CA LEU A 38 13.73 -17.87 6.18
C LEU A 38 14.21 -16.55 5.62
N GLY A 39 15.43 -16.54 5.07
CA GLY A 39 16.04 -15.35 4.52
C GLY A 39 15.16 -14.58 3.52
N TRP A 40 14.35 -15.27 2.70
CA TRP A 40 13.42 -14.61 1.76
C TRP A 40 12.21 -13.93 2.45
N LEU A 41 11.77 -14.47 3.59
CA LEU A 41 10.61 -13.97 4.34
C LEU A 41 11.01 -12.81 5.26
N VAL A 42 12.22 -12.84 5.81
CA VAL A 42 12.78 -11.78 6.67
C VAL A 42 13.15 -10.54 5.84
N ARG A 43 13.72 -10.73 4.65
CA ARG A 43 14.15 -9.61 3.76
C ARG A 43 12.99 -8.79 3.18
N THR A 44 11.80 -9.38 3.14
CA THR A 44 10.59 -8.75 2.58
C THR A 44 9.56 -8.43 3.65
N ALA A 45 9.93 -8.45 4.94
CA ALA A 45 9.06 -7.98 6.01
C ALA A 45 9.20 -6.47 6.20
N THR A 46 8.11 -5.81 6.58
CA THR A 46 8.16 -4.42 7.02
C THR A 46 8.89 -4.36 8.37
N THR A 47 9.95 -3.57 8.46
CA THR A 47 10.70 -3.38 9.71
C THR A 47 10.22 -2.15 10.47
N LEU A 48 9.59 -1.19 9.78
CA LEU A 48 8.94 -0.05 10.40
C LEU A 48 7.89 -0.51 11.43
N PRO A 49 7.94 -0.01 12.68
CA PRO A 49 6.94 -0.36 13.70
C PRO A 49 5.52 -0.02 13.24
N LEU A 50 4.58 -0.93 13.50
CA LEU A 50 3.15 -0.76 13.18
C LEU A 50 2.47 0.10 14.25
N ALA A 51 2.91 1.34 14.35
CA ALA A 51 2.41 2.35 15.27
C ALA A 51 2.58 3.74 14.65
N TRP A 52 1.88 4.73 15.19
CA TRP A 52 2.06 6.11 14.76
C TRP A 52 3.49 6.60 15.04
N SER A 53 4.09 7.14 13.99
CA SER A 53 5.38 7.81 13.95
C SER A 53 5.37 8.73 12.74
N ASP A 54 6.29 9.69 12.68
CA ASP A 54 6.36 10.63 11.56
C ASP A 54 6.53 9.91 10.21
N SER A 55 7.39 8.89 10.16
CA SER A 55 7.56 8.07 8.97
C SER A 55 6.30 7.28 8.62
N MET A 56 5.62 6.71 9.61
CA MET A 56 4.40 5.96 9.35
C MET A 56 3.25 6.87 8.90
N ALA A 57 3.12 8.07 9.47
CA ALA A 57 2.12 9.05 9.05
C ALA A 57 2.33 9.51 7.61
N TYR A 58 3.57 9.79 7.25
CA TYR A 58 3.93 10.08 5.86
C TYR A 58 3.58 8.93 4.91
N ILE A 59 3.91 7.69 5.29
CA ILE A 59 3.56 6.48 4.51
C ILE A 59 2.04 6.32 4.39
N VAL A 60 1.27 6.59 5.45
CA VAL A 60 -0.20 6.56 5.41
C VAL A 60 -0.72 7.60 4.42
N GLY A 61 -0.15 8.80 4.40
CA GLY A 61 -0.50 9.87 3.46
C GLY A 61 -0.27 9.46 2.01
N LEU A 62 0.94 9.00 1.68
CA LEU A 62 1.28 8.47 0.35
C LEU A 62 0.42 7.27 -0.03
N THR A 63 0.12 6.41 0.93
CA THR A 63 -0.74 5.26 0.69
C THR A 63 -2.16 5.73 0.42
N ALA A 64 -2.65 6.81 1.04
CA ALA A 64 -4.00 7.30 0.84
C ALA A 64 -4.25 7.80 -0.58
N THR A 65 -3.24 8.40 -1.22
CA THR A 65 -3.29 8.92 -2.60
C THR A 65 -3.08 7.81 -3.63
N ASP A 66 -1.85 7.32 -3.75
CA ASP A 66 -1.40 6.47 -4.87
C ASP A 66 -1.30 5.00 -4.48
N GLY A 67 -1.46 4.70 -3.19
CA GLY A 67 -1.49 3.35 -2.70
C GLY A 67 -2.77 2.63 -3.12
N CYS A 68 -2.65 1.41 -3.62
CA CYS A 68 -3.77 0.51 -3.84
C CYS A 68 -3.71 -0.69 -2.87
N LEU A 69 -4.71 -0.79 -2.00
CA LEU A 69 -4.94 -1.98 -1.20
C LEU A 69 -5.78 -2.96 -2.02
N THR A 70 -5.12 -3.94 -2.61
CA THR A 70 -5.81 -4.95 -3.42
C THR A 70 -6.64 -5.89 -2.56
N PHE A 71 -7.82 -6.24 -3.08
CA PHE A 71 -8.72 -7.22 -2.49
C PHE A 71 -8.80 -8.45 -3.41
N GLY A 72 -8.66 -9.66 -2.87
CA GLY A 72 -8.65 -10.90 -3.65
C GLY A 72 -8.08 -12.09 -2.88
N ARG A 73 -7.65 -13.14 -3.60
CA ARG A 73 -7.06 -14.36 -2.99
C ARG A 73 -5.86 -14.08 -2.08
N ARG A 74 -5.15 -12.98 -2.28
CA ARG A 74 -4.00 -12.57 -1.47
C ARG A 74 -4.08 -11.07 -1.22
N ARG A 75 -4.04 -10.67 0.04
CA ARG A 75 -3.96 -9.25 0.45
C ARG A 75 -2.59 -8.72 0.04
N SER A 76 -2.56 -7.72 -0.82
CA SER A 76 -1.32 -7.06 -1.24
C SER A 76 -1.47 -5.55 -1.28
N ILE A 77 -0.36 -4.88 -1.03
CA ILE A 77 -0.19 -3.45 -1.05
C ILE A 77 0.56 -3.16 -2.35
N ASN A 78 -0.02 -2.29 -3.16
CA ASN A 78 0.60 -1.77 -4.38
C ASN A 78 0.80 -0.27 -4.20
N PHE A 79 1.95 0.25 -4.62
CA PHE A 79 2.22 1.68 -4.70
C PHE A 79 2.91 1.94 -6.03
N LYS A 80 2.45 2.96 -6.77
CA LYS A 80 2.85 3.24 -8.15
C LYS A 80 3.03 4.76 -8.32
N SER A 81 4.11 5.19 -8.94
CA SER A 81 4.38 6.60 -9.25
C SER A 81 5.32 6.71 -10.45
N GLU A 82 5.25 7.83 -11.17
CA GLU A 82 6.22 8.18 -12.22
C GLU A 82 7.57 8.61 -11.62
N ASP A 83 7.60 8.98 -10.34
CA ASP A 83 8.82 9.35 -9.61
C ASP A 83 9.46 8.12 -8.94
N PHE A 84 10.63 7.73 -9.44
CA PHE A 84 11.44 6.65 -8.87
C PHE A 84 11.87 6.93 -7.43
N GLU A 85 12.25 8.18 -7.11
CA GLU A 85 12.71 8.54 -5.77
C GLU A 85 11.59 8.40 -4.75
N LEU A 86 10.35 8.73 -5.13
CA LEU A 86 9.19 8.57 -4.28
C LEU A 86 8.92 7.09 -3.95
N VAL A 87 8.95 6.21 -4.97
CA VAL A 87 8.79 4.75 -4.78
C VAL A 87 9.94 4.16 -3.96
N SER A 88 11.17 4.60 -4.21
CA SER A 88 12.36 4.17 -3.47
C SER A 88 12.29 4.60 -1.99
N ARG A 89 11.91 5.85 -1.73
CA ARG A 89 11.70 6.37 -0.37
C ARG A 89 10.62 5.61 0.37
N TYR A 90 9.50 5.32 -0.29
CA TYR A 90 8.41 4.55 0.31
C TYR A 90 8.89 3.17 0.78
N LEU A 91 9.67 2.45 -0.04
CA LEU A 91 10.28 1.17 0.36
C LEU A 91 11.29 1.31 1.50
N ALA A 92 12.15 2.33 1.42
CA ALA A 92 13.20 2.57 2.40
C ALA A 92 12.61 2.88 3.78
N LEU A 93 11.56 3.71 3.86
CA LEU A 93 10.87 4.03 5.11
C LEU A 93 10.17 2.82 5.72
N LEU A 94 9.61 1.92 4.91
CA LEU A 94 9.09 0.64 5.38
C LEU A 94 10.20 -0.35 5.79
N GLY A 95 11.46 -0.02 5.46
CA GLY A 95 12.65 -0.84 5.67
C GLY A 95 12.63 -2.15 4.87
N ARG A 96 12.05 -2.09 3.66
CA ARG A 96 11.85 -3.26 2.79
C ARG A 96 12.87 -3.26 1.66
N THR A 97 13.28 -4.45 1.22
CA THR A 97 14.22 -4.62 0.09
C THR A 97 13.54 -5.23 -1.15
N ASN A 98 12.26 -4.91 -1.38
CA ASN A 98 11.55 -5.37 -2.57
C ASN A 98 12.14 -4.74 -3.83
N THR A 99 12.16 -5.49 -4.93
CA THR A 99 12.53 -4.95 -6.25
C THR A 99 11.43 -4.00 -6.74
N ILE A 100 11.83 -2.84 -7.25
CA ILE A 100 10.95 -1.88 -7.92
C ILE A 100 10.74 -2.35 -9.36
N GLY A 101 9.48 -2.55 -9.73
CA GLY A 101 9.07 -2.86 -11.10
C GLY A 101 8.98 -1.61 -11.95
N VAL A 102 9.22 -1.77 -13.25
CA VAL A 102 9.11 -0.71 -14.26
C VAL A 102 8.05 -1.12 -15.27
N GLU A 103 7.10 -0.25 -15.56
CA GLU A 103 6.02 -0.48 -16.51
C GLU A 103 5.90 0.72 -17.44
N LEU A 104 5.58 0.49 -18.71
CA LEU A 104 5.25 1.56 -19.66
C LEU A 104 3.73 1.78 -19.64
N THR A 105 3.31 3.03 -19.50
CA THR A 105 1.91 3.41 -19.72
C THR A 105 1.53 3.25 -21.19
N ARG A 106 0.23 3.31 -21.47
CA ARG A 106 -0.29 3.31 -22.84
C ARG A 106 0.24 4.48 -23.67
N ASP A 107 0.58 5.59 -23.00
CA ASP A 107 1.09 6.82 -23.62
C ASP A 107 2.63 6.82 -23.74
N GLY A 108 3.30 5.73 -23.33
CA GLY A 108 4.75 5.56 -23.43
C GLY A 108 5.55 6.08 -22.24
N ASN A 109 4.89 6.69 -21.24
CA ASN A 109 5.57 7.14 -20.02
C ASN A 109 6.02 5.95 -19.17
N VAL A 110 7.17 6.10 -18.50
CA VAL A 110 7.72 5.11 -17.57
C VAL A 110 7.08 5.31 -16.20
N VAL A 111 6.61 4.23 -15.60
CA VAL A 111 6.08 4.23 -14.23
C VAL A 111 6.76 3.18 -13.39
N TYR A 112 7.11 3.56 -12.18
CA TYR A 112 7.70 2.69 -11.18
C TYR A 112 6.62 2.18 -10.25
N HIS A 113 6.67 0.90 -9.91
CA HIS A 113 5.70 0.32 -8.99
C HIS A 113 6.32 -0.72 -8.09
N ILE A 114 5.70 -0.90 -6.93
CA ILE A 114 6.00 -1.96 -5.99
C ILE A 114 4.71 -2.70 -5.67
N GLN A 115 4.78 -4.02 -5.59
CA GLN A 115 3.68 -4.84 -5.12
C GLN A 115 4.19 -5.90 -4.16
N PHE A 116 3.63 -5.96 -2.97
CA PHE A 116 4.02 -6.96 -1.98
C PHE A 116 2.86 -7.34 -1.06
N GLY A 117 2.94 -8.55 -0.51
CA GLY A 117 2.00 -9.03 0.50
C GLY A 117 2.57 -8.83 1.91
N ASP A 118 1.90 -8.03 2.72
CA ASP A 118 2.18 -7.90 4.16
C ASP A 118 0.85 -7.84 4.92
N ALA A 119 0.45 -8.96 5.52
CA ALA A 119 -0.85 -9.06 6.18
C ALA A 119 -0.95 -8.18 7.44
N ARG A 120 0.17 -7.94 8.15
CA ARG A 120 0.17 -7.13 9.37
C ARG A 120 0.06 -5.65 9.02
N LEU A 121 0.87 -5.19 8.07
CA LEU A 121 0.80 -3.82 7.57
C LEU A 121 -0.56 -3.53 6.91
N TYR A 122 -1.09 -4.48 6.14
CA TYR A 122 -2.40 -4.33 5.50
C TYR A 122 -3.53 -4.17 6.53
N GLU A 123 -3.55 -4.98 7.58
CA GLU A 123 -4.58 -4.86 8.63
C GLU A 123 -4.38 -3.61 9.48
N TRP A 124 -3.13 -3.21 9.72
CA TRP A 124 -2.82 -1.96 10.39
C TRP A 124 -3.33 -0.74 9.60
N PHE A 125 -3.07 -0.69 8.29
CA PHE A 125 -3.64 0.34 7.42
C PHE A 125 -5.16 0.39 7.49
N ARG A 126 -5.83 -0.78 7.52
CA ARG A 126 -7.28 -0.84 7.72
C ARG A 126 -7.73 -0.30 9.08
N SER A 127 -6.98 -0.57 10.14
CA SER A 127 -7.32 -0.08 11.48
C SER A 127 -7.22 1.44 11.63
N VAL A 128 -6.32 2.10 10.87
CA VAL A 128 -6.18 3.57 10.89
C VAL A 128 -7.11 4.29 9.91
N GLY A 129 -7.96 3.57 9.19
CA GLY A 129 -8.97 4.13 8.29
C GLY A 129 -8.69 4.00 6.79
N LEU A 130 -7.56 3.40 6.37
CA LEU A 130 -7.30 3.15 4.94
C LEU A 130 -8.07 1.93 4.46
N MET A 131 -9.04 2.15 3.57
CA MET A 131 -9.87 1.08 3.00
C MET A 131 -9.50 0.74 1.56
N PRO A 132 -9.69 -0.52 1.10
CA PRO A 132 -9.71 -0.86 -0.33
C PRO A 132 -10.81 -0.08 -1.07
N ARG A 133 -10.56 0.37 -2.31
CA ARG A 133 -11.45 1.28 -3.11
C ARG A 133 -11.62 2.68 -2.47
N LYS A 134 -10.47 3.28 -2.15
CA LYS A 134 -10.27 4.56 -1.46
C LYS A 134 -11.10 5.72 -2.04
N SER A 135 -11.15 5.86 -3.35
CA SER A 135 -11.83 6.96 -4.04
C SER A 135 -13.34 7.05 -3.79
N LEU A 136 -13.97 6.01 -3.23
CA LEU A 136 -15.41 5.96 -2.96
C LEU A 136 -15.76 5.88 -1.47
N VAL A 137 -14.79 5.67 -0.58
CA VAL A 137 -15.04 5.27 0.83
C VAL A 137 -14.05 5.87 1.84
N LEU A 138 -13.09 6.70 1.42
CA LEU A 138 -12.15 7.34 2.35
C LEU A 138 -12.91 8.22 3.36
N GLY A 139 -12.94 7.77 4.62
CA GLY A 139 -13.33 8.57 5.77
C GLY A 139 -12.14 9.28 6.41
N ALA A 140 -12.35 9.91 7.56
CA ALA A 140 -11.25 10.51 8.32
C ALA A 140 -10.21 9.45 8.71
N ILE A 141 -8.93 9.77 8.52
CA ILE A 141 -7.80 8.96 9.00
C ILE A 141 -7.60 9.29 10.48
N ASP A 142 -7.55 8.27 11.34
CA ASP A 142 -7.42 8.41 12.80
C ASP A 142 -5.96 8.68 13.20
N VAL A 143 -5.43 9.82 12.77
CA VAL A 143 -4.06 10.26 13.00
C VAL A 143 -3.96 11.12 14.28
N PRO A 144 -2.93 10.92 15.13
CA PRO A 144 -2.68 11.82 16.26
C PRO A 144 -2.25 13.21 15.78
N ASP A 145 -2.66 14.26 16.49
CA ASP A 145 -2.35 15.66 16.17
C ASP A 145 -0.85 15.90 15.95
N SER A 146 0.01 15.22 16.72
CA SER A 146 1.48 15.31 16.58
C SER A 146 2.02 14.85 15.23
N ASN A 147 1.29 14.02 14.50
CA ASN A 147 1.75 13.43 13.24
C ASN A 147 0.94 13.92 12.02
N VAL A 148 -0.07 14.79 12.22
CA VAL A 148 -0.91 15.33 11.14
C VAL A 148 -0.07 16.00 10.05
N SER A 149 0.95 16.77 10.43
CA SER A 149 1.84 17.44 9.47
C SER A 149 2.55 16.46 8.53
N HIS A 150 2.96 15.30 9.05
CA HIS A 150 3.60 14.25 8.27
C HIS A 150 2.60 13.51 7.38
N LEU A 151 1.37 13.28 7.86
CA LEU A 151 0.28 12.76 7.04
C LEU A 151 -0.01 13.69 5.86
N VAL A 152 -0.19 14.99 6.13
CA VAL A 152 -0.46 16.02 5.12
C VAL A 152 0.68 16.07 4.10
N ARG A 153 1.93 16.03 4.55
CA ARG A 153 3.08 15.96 3.64
C ARG A 153 3.00 14.74 2.71
N GLY A 154 2.62 13.57 3.24
CA GLY A 154 2.44 12.37 2.42
C GLY A 154 1.32 12.50 1.39
N LEU A 155 0.20 13.15 1.76
CA LEU A 155 -0.89 13.44 0.82
C LEU A 155 -0.44 14.38 -0.29
N LEU A 156 0.31 15.43 0.05
CA LEU A 156 0.84 16.41 -0.91
C LEU A 156 1.89 15.80 -1.84
N ASP A 157 2.79 14.96 -1.33
CA ASP A 157 3.84 14.33 -2.16
C ASP A 157 3.24 13.26 -3.11
N GLY A 158 2.04 12.76 -2.83
CA GLY A 158 1.37 11.76 -3.66
C GLY A 158 0.44 12.35 -4.73
N ASP A 159 -0.53 13.16 -4.33
CA ASP A 159 -1.56 13.74 -5.22
C ASP A 159 -1.51 15.28 -5.26
N GLY A 160 -0.57 15.89 -4.52
CA GLY A 160 -0.41 17.33 -4.52
C GLY A 160 0.27 17.80 -5.81
N SER A 161 -0.23 18.91 -6.35
CA SER A 161 0.38 19.59 -7.49
C SER A 161 0.80 20.98 -7.06
N ILE A 162 2.10 21.26 -7.08
CA ILE A 162 2.60 22.64 -6.92
C ILE A 162 2.79 23.22 -8.31
N LEU A 163 1.91 24.16 -8.67
CA LEU A 163 1.96 24.86 -9.94
C LEU A 163 2.64 26.21 -9.72
N ASN A 164 3.81 26.40 -10.32
CA ASN A 164 4.35 27.73 -10.49
C ASN A 164 3.64 28.38 -11.69
N TYR A 165 2.91 29.48 -11.47
CA TYR A 165 2.22 30.17 -12.54
C TYR A 165 2.57 31.66 -12.56
N MET A 166 2.73 32.15 -13.78
CA MET A 166 2.98 33.55 -14.06
C MET A 166 1.65 34.25 -14.29
N TYR A 167 1.28 35.13 -13.38
CA TYR A 167 0.09 35.97 -13.51
C TYR A 167 0.46 37.29 -14.16
N GLN A 168 -0.19 37.61 -15.27
CA GLN A 168 -0.14 38.94 -15.87
C GLN A 168 -1.24 39.79 -15.24
N GLY A 169 -0.85 40.66 -14.30
CA GLY A 169 -1.78 41.59 -13.68
C GLY A 169 -2.26 42.64 -14.68
N THR A 170 -3.52 43.07 -14.53
CA THR A 170 -4.13 44.08 -15.38
C THR A 170 -4.53 45.32 -14.57
N GLY A 171 -4.65 46.48 -15.24
CA GLY A 171 -5.03 47.74 -14.59
C GLY A 171 -3.93 48.30 -13.67
N LYS A 172 -4.29 48.74 -12.45
CA LYS A 172 -3.35 49.36 -11.50
C LYS A 172 -2.32 48.38 -10.92
N ALA A 173 -2.54 47.07 -11.06
CA ALA A 173 -1.61 46.02 -10.68
C ALA A 173 -0.94 45.41 -11.92
N SER A 174 -0.63 46.21 -12.95
CA SER A 174 0.04 45.69 -14.14
C SER A 174 1.46 45.24 -13.82
N GLY A 175 1.77 43.99 -14.13
CA GLY A 175 3.07 43.39 -13.84
C GLY A 175 3.02 41.89 -14.06
N THR A 176 4.19 41.28 -14.17
CA THR A 176 4.31 39.82 -14.16
C THR A 176 4.60 39.38 -12.72
N TYR A 177 3.72 38.57 -12.18
CA TYR A 177 3.83 38.06 -10.81
C TYR A 177 4.06 36.56 -10.87
N GLU A 178 5.11 36.11 -10.22
CA GLU A 178 5.34 34.70 -9.96
C GLU A 178 4.57 34.30 -8.70
N ALA A 179 3.72 33.29 -8.81
CA ALA A 179 2.96 32.77 -7.68
C ALA A 179 2.97 31.25 -7.69
N LEU A 180 3.15 30.68 -6.50
CA LEU A 180 3.00 29.25 -6.26
C LEU A 180 1.53 28.99 -5.89
N ARG A 181 0.87 28.13 -6.67
CA ARG A 181 -0.45 27.60 -6.36
C ARG A 181 -0.30 26.15 -5.92
N THR A 182 -0.93 25.80 -4.81
CA THR A 182 -1.10 24.42 -4.31
C THR A 182 -2.52 23.96 -4.56
#